data_AF-A0A940DUU6-F1
#
_entry.id   AF-A0A940DUU6-F1
#
_cell.length_a   1.000
_cell.length_b   1.000
_cell.length_c   1.000
_cell.angle_alpha   90.00
_cell.angle_beta   90.00
_cell.angle_gamma   90.00
#
_symmetry.space_group_name_H-M   'P 1'
#
loop_
_entity.id
_entity.type
_entity.pdbx_description
1 polymer ?
#
loop_
_entity_poly.entity_id
_entity_poly.type
_entity_poly.pdbx_seq_one_letter_code
_entity_poly.pdbx_strand_id
1 'polypeptide(L)'
;MIIITRSTLRILPSTIGLAKNSVGASSIDLKKFLQRFGYLPQAFDSDSQREVTEVGSQGVFDDATEAALLKYQKFHGLPQSGVLDVATVKQMALHRCAMPDLHEGLADFTAQGNKWTRNNLTYRFVNFTSDLTQAQIRSAFVSAFGLWSAVTPLNFTEVTGNADILISFVTRDHSDGSPFDGVGNVLAHAFYPPPNGGDIAGDAHFDDDETWSVNLPPSGFDLITVAAHEIGHSLGLNHSNVAGSLMFPTYSGPHRFLHDDDIKGIQSIYGTRIRNIPGWFGAENQEGDIAVTDLNGNGKPDLIVYHIDNPGGENHGYYRIGRDLDANGNPQNGWSNPVPIPGWFGAENQGGGIAVADLNRNGKPDLIVYHIDNPSGENRGYYRIGRDLDTNGNPQNGWSNPVPIPGWFGAENQGGGIAVADLNGNGKPDLIVYHIDNPGGENRGYYRIGRDLDTNGNPQNGWSNPIPIPGWFGAENQGGGIAVADLNGNGKPDLIVYHIDNPGGENHGYYRIGRDLDANGNPQNGWSNPIPISGWFGAENQGGGIAVADLNGNRKPDLIVFHIDNPGGENRGYYRIQSDIV
;
A
#
# COMPACT_ATOMS: atom_id res chain seq x y z
N MET A 1 51.77 7.06 -6.48
CA MET A 1 51.65 7.20 -5.01
C MET A 1 51.62 8.69 -4.70
N ILE A 2 50.44 9.30 -4.81
CA ILE A 2 50.20 10.70 -4.43
C ILE A 2 49.43 10.63 -3.12
N ILE A 3 50.00 11.24 -2.09
CA ILE A 3 49.42 11.31 -0.74
C ILE A 3 48.23 12.26 -0.84
N ILE A 4 47.01 11.72 -0.80
CA ILE A 4 45.79 12.52 -0.59
C ILE A 4 45.86 13.02 0.85
N THR A 5 46.19 14.30 1.03
CA THR A 5 46.25 14.93 2.34
C THR A 5 44.85 15.04 2.94
N ARG A 6 44.67 14.38 4.07
CA ARG A 6 43.53 14.45 5.01
C ARG A 6 43.06 15.90 5.25
N SER A 7 41.93 16.34 4.66
CA SER A 7 41.05 17.40 5.23
C SER A 7 39.77 17.74 4.42
N THR A 8 39.48 17.08 3.30
CA THR A 8 38.42 17.52 2.36
C THR A 8 37.00 16.99 2.59
N LEU A 9 36.74 16.18 3.62
CA LEU A 9 35.47 15.43 3.71
C LEU A 9 34.34 16.14 4.48
N ARG A 10 34.62 17.24 5.19
CA ARG A 10 33.57 18.10 5.77
C ARG A 10 33.17 19.22 4.80
N ILE A 11 32.30 18.91 3.84
CA ILE A 11 31.73 19.89 2.90
C ILE A 11 30.35 20.31 3.41
N LEU A 12 30.31 20.99 4.57
CA LEU A 12 29.05 21.51 5.13
C LEU A 12 29.08 23.05 5.12
N PRO A 13 28.29 23.69 4.24
CA PRO A 13 28.13 25.15 4.23
C PRO A 13 27.50 25.61 5.54
N SER A 14 28.18 26.51 6.26
CA SER A 14 27.73 26.97 7.60
C SER A 14 27.68 28.49 7.77
N THR A 15 28.15 29.25 6.78
CA THR A 15 28.21 30.72 6.87
C THR A 15 26.86 31.34 6.53
N ILE A 16 26.09 31.68 7.58
CA ILE A 16 24.78 32.32 7.43
C ILE A 16 24.92 33.69 6.75
N GLY A 17 24.05 33.95 5.77
CA GLY A 17 23.99 35.22 5.06
C GLY A 17 24.84 35.30 3.79
N LEU A 18 25.44 34.18 3.34
CA LEU A 18 26.06 34.14 2.01
C LEU A 18 24.99 34.41 0.94
N ALA A 19 25.28 35.37 0.08
CA ALA A 19 24.43 35.79 -1.03
C ALA A 19 25.28 36.06 -2.28
N LYS A 20 24.63 36.33 -3.40
CA LYS A 20 25.28 36.72 -4.65
C LYS A 20 26.36 37.79 -4.44
N ASN A 21 27.50 37.60 -5.11
CA ASN A 21 28.76 38.35 -4.97
C ASN A 21 29.59 38.08 -3.70
N SER A 22 29.14 37.19 -2.80
CA SER A 22 29.97 36.76 -1.67
C SER A 22 31.22 36.03 -2.16
N VAL A 23 32.37 36.33 -1.55
CA VAL A 23 33.66 35.77 -1.94
C VAL A 23 34.35 35.01 -0.80
N GLY A 24 35.09 33.96 -1.12
CA GLY A 24 35.96 33.23 -0.19
C GLY A 24 35.61 31.75 -0.02
N ALA A 25 36.21 31.14 1.01
CA ALA A 25 36.11 29.70 1.28
C ALA A 25 34.66 29.22 1.46
N SER A 26 33.82 29.99 2.15
CA SER A 26 32.43 29.61 2.39
C SER A 26 31.59 29.52 1.11
N SER A 27 31.90 30.34 0.09
CA SER A 27 31.27 30.23 -1.23
C SER A 27 31.74 28.98 -1.98
N ILE A 28 33.00 28.56 -1.80
CA ILE A 28 33.54 27.31 -2.36
C ILE A 28 32.82 26.10 -1.75
N ASP A 29 32.66 26.09 -0.42
CA ASP A 29 32.01 24.99 0.29
C ASP A 29 30.54 24.85 -0.15
N LEU A 30 29.82 25.97 -0.31
CA LEU A 30 28.46 25.98 -0.84
C LEU A 30 28.40 25.42 -2.27
N LYS A 31 29.29 25.88 -3.16
CA LYS A 31 29.35 25.39 -4.55
C LYS A 31 29.59 23.88 -4.59
N LYS A 32 30.56 23.38 -3.82
CA LYS A 32 30.86 21.95 -3.73
C LYS A 32 29.67 21.13 -3.23
N PHE A 33 28.96 21.62 -2.22
CA PHE A 33 27.74 20.97 -1.73
C PHE A 33 26.67 20.91 -2.82
N LEU A 34 26.38 22.04 -3.48
CA LEU A 34 25.38 22.12 -4.54
C LEU A 34 25.76 21.26 -5.76
N GLN A 35 27.04 21.12 -6.06
CA GLN A 35 27.55 20.22 -7.10
C GLN A 35 27.41 18.75 -6.72
N ARG A 36 27.76 18.39 -5.48
CA ARG A 36 27.66 17.02 -4.98
C ARG A 36 26.24 16.48 -5.09
N PHE A 37 25.24 17.31 -4.77
CA PHE A 37 23.83 16.90 -4.79
C PHE A 37 23.08 17.30 -6.07
N GLY A 38 23.80 17.74 -7.12
CA GLY A 38 23.26 17.91 -8.47
C GLY A 38 22.49 19.21 -8.75
N TYR A 39 22.51 20.18 -7.83
CA TYR A 39 21.88 21.49 -8.02
C TYR A 39 22.68 22.44 -8.91
N LEU A 40 24.01 22.27 -8.92
CA LEU A 40 24.96 23.05 -9.69
C LEU A 40 25.76 22.10 -10.62
N PRO A 41 25.76 22.33 -11.95
CA PRO A 41 26.56 21.53 -12.87
C PRO A 41 28.03 21.41 -12.49
N GLN A 42 28.60 20.23 -12.71
CA GLN A 42 30.05 20.08 -12.78
C GLN A 42 30.50 20.46 -14.19
N ALA A 43 31.55 21.27 -14.31
CA ALA A 43 32.12 21.57 -15.62
C ALA A 43 32.82 20.31 -16.16
N PHE A 44 32.22 19.66 -17.14
CA PHE A 44 32.86 18.58 -17.89
C PHE A 44 33.67 19.17 -19.06
N ASP A 45 34.98 18.89 -19.09
CA ASP A 45 35.80 18.95 -20.30
C ASP A 45 35.93 17.53 -20.86
N SER A 46 35.41 17.30 -22.06
CA SER A 46 35.31 15.97 -22.66
C SER A 46 36.63 15.42 -23.22
N ASP A 47 37.75 16.15 -23.12
CA ASP A 47 38.99 15.81 -23.83
C ASP A 47 40.26 15.71 -22.97
N SER A 48 40.20 15.93 -21.65
CA SER A 48 41.41 15.85 -20.81
C SER A 48 41.21 15.07 -19.52
N GLN A 49 41.96 13.97 -19.33
CA GLN A 49 42.10 13.28 -18.04
C GLN A 49 42.92 14.14 -17.04
N ARG A 50 42.43 15.35 -16.74
CA ARG A 50 42.89 16.22 -15.66
C ARG A 50 41.71 17.03 -15.13
N GLU A 51 41.72 17.26 -13.82
CA GLU A 51 40.83 18.18 -13.11
C GLU A 51 40.97 19.59 -13.73
N VAL A 52 39.97 20.04 -14.50
CA VAL A 52 39.98 21.37 -15.11
C VAL A 52 39.59 22.40 -14.07
N THR A 53 40.59 23.11 -13.55
CA THR A 53 40.42 24.43 -12.96
C THR A 53 39.99 25.41 -14.06
N GLU A 54 38.69 25.63 -14.28
CA GLU A 54 38.14 26.92 -14.76
C GLU A 54 36.60 26.90 -14.94
N VAL A 55 35.88 27.39 -13.93
CA VAL A 55 34.64 28.16 -14.11
C VAL A 55 34.70 29.28 -13.07
N GLY A 56 34.47 30.52 -13.51
CA GLY A 56 34.32 31.75 -12.70
C GLY A 56 34.81 31.67 -11.25
N SER A 57 36.01 32.20 -10.98
CA SER A 57 36.66 32.35 -9.65
C SER A 57 36.04 31.47 -8.57
N GLN A 58 36.57 30.25 -8.36
CA GLN A 58 36.02 29.23 -7.44
C GLN A 58 35.47 29.80 -6.11
N GLY A 59 36.05 30.88 -5.61
CA GLY A 59 35.60 31.66 -4.46
C GLY A 59 34.32 32.48 -4.56
N VAL A 60 33.63 32.63 -5.69
CA VAL A 60 32.54 33.62 -5.83
C VAL A 60 31.17 32.96 -5.92
N PHE A 61 30.22 33.42 -5.10
CA PHE A 61 28.80 33.12 -5.22
C PHE A 61 28.23 33.91 -6.41
N ASP A 62 28.10 33.25 -7.56
CA ASP A 62 27.63 33.82 -8.83
C ASP A 62 26.15 33.51 -9.11
N ASP A 63 25.66 33.95 -10.28
CA ASP A 63 24.26 33.74 -10.73
C ASP A 63 23.89 32.26 -10.77
N ALA A 64 24.82 31.40 -11.17
CA ALA A 64 24.61 29.95 -11.22
C ALA A 64 24.47 29.37 -9.81
N THR A 65 25.28 29.84 -8.86
CA THR A 65 25.20 29.45 -7.44
C THR A 65 23.88 29.90 -6.82
N GLU A 66 23.43 31.12 -7.12
CA GLU A 66 22.13 31.64 -6.66
C GLU A 66 20.98 30.77 -7.17
N ALA A 67 20.97 30.48 -8.48
CA ALA A 67 19.96 29.64 -9.10
C ALA A 67 19.97 28.20 -8.53
N ALA A 68 21.15 27.62 -8.30
CA ALA A 68 21.30 26.32 -7.68
C ALA A 68 20.78 26.30 -6.22
N LEU A 69 21.09 27.35 -5.45
CA LEU A 69 20.59 27.49 -4.08
C LEU A 69 19.07 27.63 -4.02
N LEU A 70 18.47 28.40 -4.94
CA LEU A 70 17.02 28.52 -5.07
C LEU A 70 16.36 27.17 -5.40
N LYS A 71 16.97 26.36 -6.26
CA LYS A 71 16.50 24.99 -6.53
C LYS A 71 16.58 24.11 -5.29
N TYR A 72 17.67 24.16 -4.54
CA TYR A 72 17.83 23.46 -3.26
C TYR A 72 16.73 23.87 -2.28
N GLN A 73 16.54 25.17 -2.07
CA GLN A 73 15.51 25.69 -1.17
C GLN A 73 14.11 25.23 -1.58
N LYS A 74 13.79 25.30 -2.88
CA LYS A 74 12.52 24.82 -3.42
C LYS A 74 12.32 23.31 -3.18
N PHE A 75 13.34 22.49 -3.44
CA PHE A 75 13.29 21.04 -3.25
C PHE A 75 13.01 20.66 -1.79
N HIS A 76 13.63 21.35 -0.84
CA HIS A 76 13.44 21.07 0.59
C HIS A 76 12.29 21.87 1.24
N GLY A 77 11.43 22.53 0.45
CA GLY A 77 10.29 23.29 0.99
C GLY A 77 10.68 24.51 1.84
N LEU A 78 11.88 25.04 1.65
CA LEU A 78 12.40 26.22 2.35
C LEU A 78 11.97 27.53 1.67
N PRO A 79 12.01 28.68 2.40
CA PRO A 79 11.89 29.99 1.77
C PRO A 79 12.94 30.14 0.65
N GLN A 80 12.50 30.45 -0.55
CA GLN A 80 13.35 30.63 -1.74
C GLN A 80 14.02 32.02 -1.70
N SER A 81 14.89 32.24 -0.72
CA SER A 81 15.55 33.52 -0.46
C SER A 81 16.73 33.79 -1.40
N GLY A 82 17.32 32.77 -2.01
CA GLY A 82 18.58 32.88 -2.77
C GLY A 82 19.79 33.21 -1.88
N VAL A 83 19.60 33.15 -0.55
CA VAL A 83 20.61 33.43 0.47
C VAL A 83 20.79 32.16 1.30
N LEU A 84 22.03 31.87 1.72
CA LEU A 84 22.31 30.80 2.68
C LEU A 84 21.84 31.22 4.08
N ASP A 85 20.53 31.20 4.28
CA ASP A 85 19.87 31.61 5.52
C ASP A 85 19.92 30.52 6.60
N VAL A 86 19.43 30.86 7.80
CA VAL A 86 19.45 29.97 8.96
C VAL A 86 18.73 28.65 8.69
N ALA A 87 17.60 28.68 7.97
CA ALA A 87 16.83 27.48 7.68
C ALA A 87 17.59 26.58 6.69
N THR A 88 18.20 27.18 5.67
CA THR A 88 18.99 26.47 4.67
C THR A 88 20.23 25.83 5.28
N VAL A 89 20.99 26.54 6.12
CA VAL A 89 22.15 25.97 6.83
C VAL A 89 21.75 24.81 7.73
N LYS A 90 20.63 24.94 8.47
CA LYS A 90 20.13 23.86 9.32
C LYS A 90 19.76 22.62 8.49
N GLN A 91 19.11 22.81 7.35
CA GLN A 91 18.73 21.72 6.46
C GLN A 91 19.96 21.04 5.84
N MET A 92 20.94 21.82 5.37
CA MET A 92 22.19 21.29 4.79
C MET A 92 23.03 20.53 5.80
N ALA A 93 22.89 20.83 7.09
CA ALA A 93 23.62 20.17 8.18
C ALA A 93 22.96 18.87 8.66
N LEU A 94 21.77 18.51 8.16
CA LEU A 94 21.13 17.24 8.50
C LEU A 94 21.86 16.08 7.84
N HIS A 95 21.99 14.97 8.59
CA HIS A 95 22.43 13.69 8.07
C HIS A 95 21.57 13.25 6.88
N ARG A 96 22.17 12.64 5.85
CA ARG A 96 21.46 12.38 4.60
C ARG A 96 22.03 11.23 3.77
N CYS A 97 21.27 10.82 2.76
CA CYS A 97 21.75 9.97 1.67
C CYS A 97 22.76 10.75 0.77
N ALA A 98 23.76 10.04 0.24
CA ALA A 98 24.78 10.59 -0.65
C ALA A 98 24.32 10.77 -2.11
N MET A 99 23.19 10.17 -2.49
CA MET A 99 22.69 10.25 -3.86
C MET A 99 22.36 11.70 -4.24
N PRO A 100 22.62 12.11 -5.50
CA PRO A 100 22.22 13.43 -5.97
C PRO A 100 20.70 13.61 -5.90
N ASP A 101 20.24 14.78 -5.44
CA ASP A 101 18.81 15.12 -5.40
C ASP A 101 18.27 15.37 -6.80
N LEU A 102 19.08 16.01 -7.64
CA LEU A 102 18.78 16.29 -9.05
C LEU A 102 19.84 15.64 -9.95
N HIS A 103 19.41 15.09 -11.09
CA HIS A 103 20.30 14.51 -12.08
C HIS A 103 20.32 15.41 -13.33
N GLU A 104 21.52 15.73 -13.84
CA GLU A 104 21.64 16.60 -15.02
C GLU A 104 21.07 15.94 -16.28
N GLY A 105 20.26 16.69 -17.04
CA GLY A 105 19.75 16.24 -18.35
C GLY A 105 18.45 15.42 -18.32
N LEU A 106 17.77 15.30 -17.18
CA LEU A 106 16.50 14.57 -17.04
C LEU A 106 15.40 15.48 -16.44
N ALA A 107 14.17 15.37 -16.95
CA ALA A 107 13.04 16.26 -16.61
C ALA A 107 12.50 16.02 -15.18
N ASP A 108 11.81 17.01 -14.61
CA ASP A 108 11.19 16.90 -13.27
C ASP A 108 9.99 15.91 -13.29
N PHE A 109 10.07 14.91 -12.40
CA PHE A 109 9.01 14.00 -11.91
C PHE A 109 8.84 12.60 -12.59
N THR A 110 9.05 11.58 -11.73
CA THR A 110 8.67 10.13 -11.76
C THR A 110 9.45 9.14 -12.65
N ALA A 111 10.05 8.11 -12.00
CA ALA A 111 10.63 6.86 -12.53
C ALA A 111 11.90 6.96 -13.42
N GLN A 112 13.04 7.45 -12.90
CA GLN A 112 14.27 7.67 -13.70
C GLN A 112 15.42 6.70 -13.44
N GLY A 113 15.34 5.84 -12.41
CA GLY A 113 16.19 4.66 -12.39
C GLY A 113 15.71 3.69 -13.48
N ASN A 114 16.63 2.95 -14.11
CA ASN A 114 16.19 1.74 -14.80
C ASN A 114 15.41 0.87 -13.81
N LYS A 115 14.57 -0.01 -14.33
CA LYS A 115 13.85 -0.96 -13.48
C LYS A 115 14.45 -2.34 -13.61
N TRP A 116 14.37 -3.13 -12.55
CA TRP A 116 14.60 -4.56 -12.68
C TRP A 116 13.56 -5.17 -13.62
N THR A 117 14.00 -6.02 -14.54
CA THR A 117 13.11 -6.68 -15.51
C THR A 117 12.37 -7.89 -14.93
N ARG A 118 12.74 -8.30 -13.71
CA ARG A 118 12.19 -9.46 -13.00
C ARG A 118 11.70 -9.07 -11.61
N ASN A 119 10.73 -9.83 -11.12
CA ASN A 119 10.11 -9.57 -9.82
C ASN A 119 10.80 -10.27 -8.65
N ASN A 120 11.51 -11.37 -8.90
CA ASN A 120 12.26 -12.07 -7.84
C ASN A 120 13.70 -11.57 -7.86
N LEU A 121 14.04 -10.73 -6.89
CA LEU A 121 15.35 -10.13 -6.71
C LEU A 121 16.09 -10.82 -5.57
N THR A 122 17.40 -10.98 -5.73
CA THR A 122 18.26 -11.59 -4.71
C THR A 122 19.19 -10.56 -4.11
N TYR A 123 19.47 -10.68 -2.81
CA TYR A 123 20.44 -9.82 -2.15
C TYR A 123 21.44 -10.66 -1.36
N ARG A 124 22.62 -10.10 -1.07
CA ARG A 124 23.57 -10.70 -0.12
C ARG A 124 24.36 -9.65 0.63
N PHE A 125 24.76 -9.99 1.84
CA PHE A 125 25.73 -9.22 2.60
C PHE A 125 27.15 -9.56 2.15
N VAL A 126 27.93 -8.56 1.77
CA VAL A 126 29.36 -8.68 1.49
C VAL A 126 30.14 -8.76 2.81
N ASN A 127 29.75 -7.93 3.78
CA ASN A 127 30.28 -7.87 5.13
C ASN A 127 29.18 -7.35 6.09
N PHE A 128 29.53 -7.20 7.37
CA PHE A 128 28.62 -6.73 8.42
C PHE A 128 29.36 -5.72 9.32
N THR A 129 28.65 -4.69 9.76
CA THR A 129 29.12 -3.78 10.83
C THR A 129 29.30 -4.53 12.15
N SER A 130 30.20 -4.03 13.01
CA SER A 130 30.41 -4.58 14.36
C SER A 130 29.43 -4.06 15.41
N ASP A 131 28.62 -3.06 15.09
CA ASP A 131 27.67 -2.43 16.02
C ASP A 131 26.51 -3.34 16.40
N LEU A 132 26.16 -4.28 15.52
CA LEU A 132 24.99 -5.14 15.62
C LEU A 132 25.36 -6.60 15.34
N THR A 133 24.61 -7.52 15.92
CA THR A 133 24.75 -8.93 15.54
C THR A 133 24.25 -9.15 14.10
N GLN A 134 24.81 -10.13 13.39
CA GLN A 134 24.33 -10.45 12.03
C GLN A 134 22.83 -10.80 12.00
N ALA A 135 22.30 -11.39 13.07
CA ALA A 135 20.87 -11.68 13.17
C ALA A 135 20.01 -10.41 13.21
N GLN A 136 20.45 -9.39 13.96
CA GLN A 136 19.80 -8.08 13.98
C GLN A 136 19.87 -7.39 12.61
N ILE A 137 21.03 -7.44 11.94
CA ILE A 137 21.21 -6.84 10.61
C ILE A 137 20.30 -7.54 9.59
N ARG A 138 20.33 -8.88 9.53
CA ARG A 138 19.42 -9.63 8.65
C ARG A 138 17.95 -9.31 8.91
N SER A 139 17.54 -9.29 10.17
CA SER A 139 16.17 -8.91 10.53
C SER A 139 15.81 -7.49 10.09
N ALA A 140 16.75 -6.54 10.22
CA ALA A 140 16.55 -5.17 9.79
C ALA A 140 16.31 -5.07 8.28
N PHE A 141 17.11 -5.77 7.47
CA PHE A 141 16.94 -5.79 6.01
C PHE A 141 15.71 -6.56 5.56
N VAL A 142 15.32 -7.64 6.26
CA VAL A 142 14.02 -8.29 6.02
C VAL A 142 12.88 -7.30 6.23
N SER A 143 12.92 -6.48 7.29
CA SER A 143 11.92 -5.42 7.50
C SER A 143 11.97 -4.36 6.40
N ALA A 144 13.16 -3.90 5.99
CA ALA A 144 13.32 -2.87 4.97
C ALA A 144 12.83 -3.32 3.57
N PHE A 145 13.23 -4.51 3.12
CA PHE A 145 12.67 -5.13 1.90
C PHE A 145 11.18 -5.43 2.03
N GLY A 146 10.74 -5.75 3.25
CA GLY A 146 9.33 -5.97 3.59
C GLY A 146 8.44 -4.79 3.21
N LEU A 147 8.88 -3.55 3.47
CA LEU A 147 8.15 -2.34 3.11
C LEU A 147 7.88 -2.25 1.59
N TRP A 148 8.91 -2.47 0.77
CA TRP A 148 8.77 -2.38 -0.69
C TRP A 148 8.02 -3.57 -1.30
N SER A 149 8.28 -4.79 -0.82
CA SER A 149 7.58 -5.99 -1.29
C SER A 149 6.10 -5.97 -0.94
N ALA A 150 5.68 -5.25 0.11
CA ALA A 150 4.29 -5.09 0.51
C ALA A 150 3.42 -4.49 -0.60
N VAL A 151 3.97 -3.48 -1.27
CA VAL A 151 3.24 -2.60 -2.19
C VAL A 151 3.58 -2.85 -3.66
N THR A 152 4.53 -3.75 -3.94
CA THR A 152 4.96 -4.13 -5.30
C THR A 152 4.86 -5.65 -5.54
N PRO A 153 4.82 -6.10 -6.81
CA PRO A 153 4.98 -7.51 -7.16
C PRO A 153 6.36 -8.10 -6.84
N LEU A 154 7.31 -7.30 -6.33
CA LEU A 154 8.67 -7.75 -6.08
C LEU A 154 8.75 -8.68 -4.87
N ASN A 155 9.65 -9.67 -4.95
CA ASN A 155 10.03 -10.55 -3.86
C ASN A 155 11.55 -10.50 -3.69
N PHE A 156 12.01 -10.54 -2.45
CA PHE A 156 13.42 -10.45 -2.11
C PHE A 156 13.89 -11.70 -1.39
N THR A 157 15.05 -12.23 -1.77
CA THR A 157 15.62 -13.44 -1.15
C THR A 157 17.10 -13.25 -0.86
N GLU A 158 17.51 -13.47 0.39
CA GLU A 158 18.94 -13.53 0.74
C GLU A 158 19.57 -14.78 0.11
N VAL A 159 20.72 -14.63 -0.54
CA VAL A 159 21.48 -15.74 -1.13
C VAL A 159 22.95 -15.67 -0.72
N THR A 160 23.66 -16.80 -0.83
CA THR A 160 25.11 -16.88 -0.56
C THR A 160 25.99 -16.76 -1.80
N GLY A 161 25.40 -16.94 -2.99
CA GLY A 161 26.09 -16.87 -4.29
C GLY A 161 25.98 -15.49 -4.94
N ASN A 162 25.90 -15.43 -6.27
CA ASN A 162 25.66 -14.17 -6.98
C ASN A 162 24.27 -13.62 -6.62
N ALA A 163 24.18 -12.31 -6.41
CA ALA A 163 22.96 -11.60 -6.05
C ALA A 163 22.75 -10.39 -6.96
N ASP A 164 21.51 -9.89 -7.04
CA ASP A 164 21.18 -8.63 -7.73
C ASP A 164 21.66 -7.40 -6.97
N ILE A 165 21.55 -7.45 -5.64
CA ILE A 165 21.83 -6.32 -4.75
C ILE A 165 22.87 -6.76 -3.74
N LEU A 166 24.08 -6.20 -3.82
CA LEU A 166 25.11 -6.38 -2.80
C LEU A 166 24.95 -5.31 -1.71
N ILE A 167 24.95 -5.75 -0.46
CA ILE A 167 24.90 -4.87 0.71
C ILE A 167 26.27 -4.88 1.36
N SER A 168 26.86 -3.71 1.56
CA SER A 168 28.15 -3.58 2.23
C SER A 168 28.20 -2.44 3.24
N PHE A 169 28.94 -2.66 4.32
CA PHE A 169 29.31 -1.66 5.32
C PHE A 169 30.77 -1.29 5.07
N VAL A 170 31.02 -0.06 4.64
CA VAL A 170 32.33 0.39 4.16
C VAL A 170 32.64 1.77 4.74
N THR A 171 33.92 2.16 4.73
CA THR A 171 34.33 3.47 5.27
C THR A 171 35.08 4.26 4.23
N ARG A 172 34.86 5.58 4.21
CA ARG A 172 35.61 6.54 3.40
C ARG A 172 35.74 6.12 1.94
N ASP A 173 36.95 6.13 1.37
CA ASP A 173 37.17 5.64 0.02
C ASP A 173 37.06 4.12 -0.05
N HIS A 174 36.09 3.65 -0.81
CA HIS A 174 35.75 2.24 -1.00
C HIS A 174 35.68 1.84 -2.48
N SER A 175 36.41 2.57 -3.34
CA SER A 175 36.69 2.20 -4.74
C SER A 175 35.50 2.17 -5.72
N ASP A 176 34.38 2.81 -5.38
CA ASP A 176 33.22 2.98 -6.27
C ASP A 176 33.09 4.41 -6.85
N GLY A 177 34.01 5.31 -6.47
CA GLY A 177 34.01 6.72 -6.89
C GLY A 177 33.20 7.66 -6.00
N SER A 178 32.54 7.15 -4.96
CA SER A 178 31.67 7.91 -4.05
C SER A 178 32.11 7.75 -2.58
N PRO A 179 33.27 8.31 -2.17
CA PRO A 179 33.79 8.10 -0.82
C PRO A 179 32.86 8.70 0.26
N PHE A 180 32.67 7.97 1.38
CA PHE A 180 31.98 8.47 2.56
C PHE A 180 32.80 9.47 3.36
N ASP A 181 32.15 10.34 4.15
CA ASP A 181 32.78 11.44 4.88
C ASP A 181 33.28 11.11 6.29
N GLY A 182 33.08 9.85 6.72
CA GLY A 182 33.25 9.44 8.10
C GLY A 182 32.15 10.03 8.98
N VAL A 183 32.29 9.95 10.30
CA VAL A 183 31.22 10.29 11.25
C VAL A 183 30.47 11.60 10.92
N GLY A 184 29.18 11.46 10.66
CA GLY A 184 28.18 12.48 10.47
C GLY A 184 27.43 12.41 9.13
N ASN A 185 27.77 13.33 8.25
CA ASN A 185 26.82 13.96 7.33
C ASN A 185 26.23 13.01 6.28
N VAL A 186 26.99 12.10 5.69
CA VAL A 186 26.48 11.10 4.75
C VAL A 186 26.41 9.73 5.40
N LEU A 187 25.21 9.14 5.41
CA LEU A 187 24.97 7.86 6.09
C LEU A 187 25.14 6.63 5.19
N ALA A 188 24.74 6.76 3.93
CA ALA A 188 24.68 5.66 2.98
C ALA A 188 24.50 6.19 1.55
N HIS A 189 24.66 5.30 0.57
CA HIS A 189 24.19 5.47 -0.80
C HIS A 189 23.85 4.13 -1.44
N ALA A 190 23.12 4.19 -2.55
CA ALA A 190 22.83 3.03 -3.39
C ALA A 190 22.99 3.37 -4.86
N PHE A 191 22.92 2.35 -5.71
CA PHE A 191 22.99 2.50 -7.15
C PHE A 191 21.69 2.05 -7.80
N TYR A 192 21.24 2.77 -8.83
CA TYR A 192 20.05 2.38 -9.58
C TYR A 192 20.20 1.00 -10.25
N PRO A 193 19.08 0.36 -10.61
CA PRO A 193 19.11 -0.90 -11.36
C PRO A 193 19.92 -0.82 -12.67
N PRO A 194 20.39 -1.97 -13.19
CA PRO A 194 21.12 -2.06 -14.44
C PRO A 194 20.36 -1.42 -15.62
N PRO A 195 21.07 -0.87 -16.62
CA PRO A 195 22.53 -0.80 -16.76
C PRO A 195 23.24 0.34 -15.99
N ASN A 196 22.55 1.07 -15.10
CA ASN A 196 23.18 2.20 -14.39
C ASN A 196 24.28 1.71 -13.44
N GLY A 197 25.46 2.33 -13.46
CA GLY A 197 26.54 1.97 -12.53
C GLY A 197 27.36 0.73 -12.93
N GLY A 198 27.07 0.06 -14.05
CA GLY A 198 27.87 -1.09 -14.49
C GLY A 198 27.78 -2.27 -13.53
N ASP A 199 28.92 -2.73 -13.00
CA ASP A 199 28.99 -3.92 -12.14
C ASP A 199 28.44 -3.70 -10.73
N ILE A 200 28.28 -2.44 -10.28
CA ILE A 200 27.73 -2.08 -8.96
C ILE A 200 26.25 -1.67 -9.03
N ALA A 201 25.62 -1.85 -10.19
CA ALA A 201 24.21 -1.54 -10.40
C ALA A 201 23.32 -2.26 -9.39
N GLY A 202 22.49 -1.51 -8.65
CA GLY A 202 21.61 -2.05 -7.62
C GLY A 202 22.21 -2.13 -6.22
N ASP A 203 23.53 -2.05 -6.06
CA ASP A 203 24.20 -2.23 -4.78
C ASP A 203 23.87 -1.10 -3.79
N ALA A 204 24.00 -1.39 -2.49
CA ALA A 204 23.77 -0.44 -1.40
C ALA A 204 24.92 -0.47 -0.38
N HIS A 205 25.49 0.70 -0.11
CA HIS A 205 26.64 0.90 0.77
C HIS A 205 26.23 1.74 1.98
N PHE A 206 26.68 1.34 3.16
CA PHE A 206 26.39 1.98 4.45
C PHE A 206 27.70 2.43 5.08
N ASP A 207 27.78 3.67 5.58
CA ASP A 207 29.01 4.16 6.21
C ASP A 207 29.22 3.49 7.57
N ASP A 208 30.29 2.70 7.68
CA ASP A 208 30.67 1.96 8.88
C ASP A 208 31.51 2.81 9.86
N ASP A 209 31.78 4.08 9.53
CA ASP A 209 32.23 5.08 10.53
C ASP A 209 31.03 5.56 11.40
N GLU A 210 29.78 5.32 10.98
CA GLU A 210 28.56 5.64 11.76
C GLU A 210 28.19 4.55 12.75
N THR A 211 27.47 4.93 13.81
CA THR A 211 26.92 3.96 14.77
C THR A 211 25.51 3.53 14.37
N TRP A 212 25.33 2.25 14.05
CA TRP A 212 24.04 1.69 13.62
C TRP A 212 23.23 1.10 14.79
N SER A 213 21.91 1.33 14.76
CA SER A 213 20.97 0.85 15.77
C SER A 213 19.72 0.26 15.11
N VAL A 214 19.12 -0.73 15.78
CA VAL A 214 17.79 -1.29 15.43
C VAL A 214 16.76 -1.09 16.55
N ASN A 215 17.17 -0.50 17.67
CA ASN A 215 16.29 -0.23 18.81
C ASN A 215 15.49 1.06 18.61
N LEU A 216 14.35 1.18 19.30
CA LEU A 216 13.56 2.41 19.40
C LEU A 216 13.45 2.80 20.89
N PRO A 217 13.88 4.01 21.30
CA PRO A 217 14.63 4.99 20.51
C PRO A 217 16.03 4.45 20.13
N PRO A 218 16.61 4.88 19.00
CA PRO A 218 17.89 4.38 18.54
C PRO A 218 19.04 4.99 19.36
N SER A 219 20.08 4.19 19.61
CA SER A 219 21.34 4.66 20.23
C SER A 219 22.34 5.25 19.22
N GLY A 220 21.96 5.27 17.95
CA GLY A 220 22.70 5.76 16.79
C GLY A 220 21.72 6.03 15.64
N PHE A 221 22.10 5.75 14.39
CA PHE A 221 21.20 5.84 13.24
C PHE A 221 20.35 4.57 13.10
N ASP A 222 19.06 4.74 12.78
CA ASP A 222 18.16 3.62 12.59
C ASP A 222 18.43 2.89 11.27
N LEU A 223 19.04 1.70 11.36
CA LEU A 223 19.45 0.92 10.19
C LEU A 223 18.26 0.54 9.30
N ILE A 224 17.08 0.26 9.89
CA ILE A 224 15.90 -0.12 9.10
C ILE A 224 15.43 1.04 8.21
N THR A 225 15.40 2.25 8.77
CA THR A 225 15.01 3.47 8.04
C THR A 225 15.97 3.74 6.88
N VAL A 226 17.28 3.77 7.16
CA VAL A 226 18.28 4.07 6.12
C VAL A 226 18.33 2.96 5.08
N ALA A 227 18.29 1.69 5.49
CA ALA A 227 18.26 0.58 4.54
C ALA A 227 17.01 0.61 3.65
N ALA A 228 15.84 0.94 4.20
CA ALA A 228 14.63 1.04 3.39
C ALA A 228 14.73 2.17 2.36
N HIS A 229 15.32 3.32 2.72
CA HIS A 229 15.60 4.42 1.80
C HIS A 229 16.54 3.98 0.66
N GLU A 230 17.71 3.41 0.99
CA GLU A 230 18.68 2.99 -0.03
C GLU A 230 18.14 1.88 -0.94
N ILE A 231 17.34 0.95 -0.40
CA ILE A 231 16.66 -0.06 -1.22
C ILE A 231 15.70 0.63 -2.21
N GLY A 232 15.07 1.75 -1.86
CA GLY A 232 14.27 2.52 -2.81
C GLY A 232 15.07 2.95 -4.04
N HIS A 233 16.32 3.41 -3.85
CA HIS A 233 17.25 3.70 -4.95
C HIS A 233 17.66 2.43 -5.71
N SER A 234 18.00 1.34 -5.00
CA SER A 234 18.27 0.03 -5.61
C SER A 234 17.08 -0.51 -6.42
N LEU A 235 15.88 0.02 -6.23
CA LEU A 235 14.67 -0.30 -6.99
C LEU A 235 14.33 0.73 -8.07
N GLY A 236 15.05 1.85 -8.17
CA GLY A 236 14.88 2.84 -9.23
C GLY A 236 14.16 4.13 -8.82
N LEU A 237 13.91 4.34 -7.52
CA LEU A 237 13.33 5.60 -7.02
C LEU A 237 14.41 6.67 -6.84
N ASN A 238 14.09 7.90 -7.26
CA ASN A 238 14.84 9.09 -6.86
C ASN A 238 14.42 9.56 -5.46
N HIS A 239 15.14 10.55 -4.93
CA HIS A 239 14.66 11.29 -3.77
C HIS A 239 13.31 11.96 -4.03
N SER A 240 12.47 11.99 -2.99
CA SER A 240 11.23 12.76 -2.95
C SER A 240 11.47 14.15 -2.38
N ASN A 241 10.70 15.13 -2.83
CA ASN A 241 10.61 16.46 -2.21
C ASN A 241 9.45 16.58 -1.21
N VAL A 242 8.70 15.51 -0.97
CA VAL A 242 7.58 15.48 -0.03
C VAL A 242 8.11 15.26 1.39
N ALA A 243 7.90 16.24 2.27
CA ALA A 243 8.25 16.10 3.66
C ALA A 243 7.51 14.91 4.30
N GLY A 244 8.25 14.01 4.93
CA GLY A 244 7.70 12.79 5.51
C GLY A 244 7.60 11.61 4.54
N SER A 245 8.13 11.70 3.31
CA SER A 245 8.44 10.54 2.47
C SER A 245 9.67 9.80 3.01
N LEU A 246 9.67 8.46 2.90
CA LEU A 246 10.84 7.65 3.22
C LEU A 246 12.00 8.01 2.29
N MET A 247 11.71 8.29 1.02
CA MET A 247 12.67 8.75 0.01
C MET A 247 13.05 10.23 0.14
N PHE A 248 12.65 10.94 1.19
CA PHE A 248 13.18 12.28 1.46
C PHE A 248 14.67 12.18 1.84
N PRO A 249 15.58 13.00 1.27
CA PRO A 249 17.02 12.76 1.32
C PRO A 249 17.65 12.87 2.72
N THR A 250 17.05 13.64 3.63
CA THR A 250 17.61 13.91 4.96
C THR A 250 16.99 13.03 6.02
N TYR A 251 17.83 12.42 6.86
CA TYR A 251 17.43 11.63 8.01
C TYR A 251 16.86 12.52 9.13
N SER A 252 15.66 12.19 9.59
CA SER A 252 14.94 12.92 10.66
C SER A 252 14.61 12.05 11.88
N GLY A 253 15.19 10.85 11.96
CA GLY A 253 14.91 9.84 12.98
C GLY A 253 14.32 8.56 12.39
N PRO A 254 13.91 7.60 13.23
CA PRO A 254 13.28 6.36 12.77
C PRO A 254 11.99 6.62 11.98
N HIS A 255 11.94 6.11 10.76
CA HIS A 255 10.84 6.21 9.81
C HIS A 255 10.74 4.88 9.05
N ARG A 256 10.02 3.92 9.65
CA ARG A 256 9.94 2.54 9.16
C ARG A 256 8.60 2.24 8.46
N PHE A 257 8.11 3.17 7.66
CA PHE A 257 6.87 3.06 6.90
C PHE A 257 7.01 3.82 5.57
N LEU A 258 6.13 3.54 4.62
CA LEU A 258 6.10 4.25 3.33
C LEU A 258 5.05 5.36 3.38
N HIS A 259 5.39 6.52 2.81
CA HIS A 259 4.42 7.57 2.50
C HIS A 259 3.72 7.26 1.16
N ASP A 260 2.55 7.86 0.95
CA ASP A 260 1.80 7.77 -0.33
C ASP A 260 2.66 8.08 -1.56
N ASP A 261 3.59 9.02 -1.42
CA ASP A 261 4.50 9.43 -2.50
C ASP A 261 5.48 8.31 -2.86
N ASP A 262 6.01 7.60 -1.84
CA ASP A 262 6.88 6.44 -2.03
C ASP A 262 6.12 5.30 -2.72
N ILE A 263 4.88 5.03 -2.26
CA ILE A 263 4.01 3.97 -2.80
C ILE A 263 3.65 4.27 -4.26
N LYS A 264 3.19 5.48 -4.57
CA LYS A 264 2.84 5.90 -5.94
C LYS A 264 4.07 5.87 -6.85
N GLY A 265 5.21 6.35 -6.35
CA GLY A 265 6.48 6.31 -7.08
C GLY A 265 6.86 4.89 -7.45
N ILE A 266 6.89 3.96 -6.49
CA ILE A 266 7.35 2.58 -6.75
C ILE A 266 6.35 1.78 -7.60
N GLN A 267 5.05 2.00 -7.41
CA GLN A 267 4.01 1.34 -8.20
C GLN A 267 3.97 1.85 -9.65
N SER A 268 4.42 3.07 -9.93
CA SER A 268 4.62 3.53 -11.32
C SER A 268 5.71 2.74 -12.07
N ILE A 269 6.66 2.14 -11.34
CA ILE A 269 7.76 1.35 -11.91
C ILE A 269 7.37 -0.13 -12.04
N TYR A 270 6.81 -0.70 -10.96
CA TYR A 270 6.59 -2.15 -10.81
C TYR A 270 5.13 -2.59 -10.81
N GLY A 271 4.18 -1.66 -10.76
CA GLY A 271 2.76 -1.96 -10.54
C GLY A 271 2.45 -2.32 -9.08
N THR A 272 1.20 -2.68 -8.83
CA THR A 272 0.67 -3.03 -7.50
C THR A 272 0.83 -4.52 -7.19
N ARG A 273 0.97 -4.90 -5.91
CA ARG A 273 0.91 -6.31 -5.50
C ARG A 273 -0.52 -6.88 -5.64
N ILE A 274 -0.68 -7.80 -6.58
CA ILE A 274 -1.89 -8.63 -6.76
C ILE A 274 -1.62 -10.02 -6.18
N ARG A 275 -2.52 -10.54 -5.35
CA ARG A 275 -2.39 -11.87 -4.72
C ARG A 275 -3.42 -12.82 -5.31
N ASN A 276 -2.95 -13.87 -5.97
CA ASN A 276 -3.78 -14.98 -6.41
C ASN A 276 -4.16 -15.85 -5.21
N ILE A 277 -5.43 -16.28 -5.15
CA ILE A 277 -5.89 -17.24 -4.15
C ILE A 277 -5.57 -18.66 -4.67
N PRO A 278 -4.66 -19.40 -4.02
CA PRO A 278 -4.20 -20.68 -4.52
C PRO A 278 -5.28 -21.76 -4.43
N GLY A 279 -5.41 -22.59 -5.45
CA GLY A 279 -6.42 -23.68 -5.48
C GLY A 279 -7.85 -23.17 -5.64
N TRP A 280 -8.03 -22.05 -6.35
CA TRP A 280 -9.35 -21.62 -6.81
C TRP A 280 -10.01 -22.72 -7.66
N PHE A 281 -11.33 -22.82 -7.59
CA PHE A 281 -12.13 -23.74 -8.40
C PHE A 281 -13.46 -23.06 -8.73
N GLY A 282 -14.21 -23.66 -9.66
CA GLY A 282 -15.38 -23.07 -10.28
C GLY A 282 -14.98 -22.39 -11.57
N ALA A 283 -15.39 -22.98 -12.70
CA ALA A 283 -15.07 -22.44 -14.02
C ALA A 283 -15.85 -21.16 -14.30
N GLU A 284 -17.03 -21.03 -13.69
CA GLU A 284 -17.92 -19.87 -13.78
C GLU A 284 -18.39 -19.52 -12.36
N ASN A 285 -18.55 -18.23 -12.09
CA ASN A 285 -18.99 -17.72 -10.80
C ASN A 285 -20.12 -16.70 -10.98
N GLN A 286 -21.00 -16.59 -9.98
CA GLN A 286 -22.08 -15.60 -9.98
C GLN A 286 -21.83 -14.41 -9.07
N GLU A 287 -20.98 -14.57 -8.06
CA GLU A 287 -20.53 -13.51 -7.17
C GLU A 287 -19.35 -14.02 -6.32
N GLY A 288 -18.62 -13.11 -5.69
CA GLY A 288 -17.84 -13.44 -4.51
C GLY A 288 -17.59 -12.23 -3.61
N ASP A 289 -17.14 -12.48 -2.39
CA ASP A 289 -16.96 -11.44 -1.38
C ASP A 289 -15.88 -11.86 -0.38
N ILE A 290 -15.52 -10.95 0.52
CA ILE A 290 -14.41 -11.12 1.44
C ILE A 290 -14.73 -10.53 2.82
N ALA A 291 -14.26 -11.18 3.88
CA ALA A 291 -14.36 -10.68 5.24
C ALA A 291 -13.04 -10.91 5.98
N VAL A 292 -12.82 -10.12 7.04
CA VAL A 292 -11.62 -10.20 7.88
C VAL A 292 -12.04 -10.38 9.33
N THR A 293 -11.39 -11.31 10.03
CA THR A 293 -11.60 -11.53 11.46
C THR A 293 -10.42 -12.31 12.05
N ASP A 294 -10.12 -12.16 13.33
CA ASP A 294 -9.18 -13.06 14.02
C ASP A 294 -9.95 -14.27 14.55
N LEU A 295 -9.89 -15.41 13.84
CA LEU A 295 -10.65 -16.62 14.19
C LEU A 295 -10.08 -17.34 15.41
N ASN A 296 -8.78 -17.19 15.68
CA ASN A 296 -8.07 -17.98 16.67
C ASN A 296 -7.66 -17.16 17.92
N GLY A 297 -7.87 -15.85 17.90
CA GLY A 297 -7.62 -14.93 19.01
C GLY A 297 -6.15 -14.62 19.24
N ASN A 298 -5.27 -14.84 18.25
CA ASN A 298 -3.83 -14.59 18.38
C ASN A 298 -3.41 -13.14 18.08
N GLY A 299 -4.36 -12.27 17.75
CA GLY A 299 -4.14 -10.87 17.39
C GLY A 299 -3.74 -10.65 15.94
N LYS A 300 -3.79 -11.67 15.08
CA LYS A 300 -3.55 -11.56 13.64
C LYS A 300 -4.86 -11.81 12.88
N PRO A 301 -5.24 -10.93 11.95
CA PRO A 301 -6.45 -11.13 11.17
C PRO A 301 -6.31 -12.33 10.21
N ASP A 302 -7.36 -13.13 10.09
CA ASP A 302 -7.57 -14.12 9.05
C ASP A 302 -8.46 -13.53 7.94
N LEU A 303 -8.29 -14.03 6.72
CA LEU A 303 -9.04 -13.63 5.53
C LEU A 303 -10.03 -14.70 5.13
N ILE A 304 -11.33 -14.41 5.18
CA ILE A 304 -12.38 -15.30 4.68
C ILE A 304 -12.76 -14.85 3.27
N VAL A 305 -12.58 -15.70 2.28
CA VAL A 305 -13.01 -15.44 0.89
C VAL A 305 -14.17 -16.34 0.54
N TYR A 306 -15.21 -15.76 -0.03
CA TYR A 306 -16.45 -16.42 -0.42
C TYR A 306 -16.68 -16.29 -1.93
N HIS A 307 -17.29 -17.32 -2.53
CA HIS A 307 -17.82 -17.23 -3.88
C HIS A 307 -19.02 -18.16 -4.07
N ILE A 308 -19.80 -17.87 -5.12
CA ILE A 308 -20.85 -18.73 -5.65
C ILE A 308 -20.33 -19.39 -6.92
N ASP A 309 -20.18 -20.71 -6.90
CA ASP A 309 -19.82 -21.54 -8.05
C ASP A 309 -21.05 -21.79 -8.93
N ASN A 310 -20.87 -21.72 -10.26
CA ASN A 310 -21.86 -22.08 -11.27
C ASN A 310 -21.34 -23.22 -12.17
N PRO A 311 -21.53 -24.48 -11.79
CA PRO A 311 -21.03 -25.62 -12.55
C PRO A 311 -21.88 -25.99 -13.79
N GLY A 312 -22.78 -25.12 -14.25
CA GLY A 312 -23.77 -25.43 -15.30
C GLY A 312 -25.00 -26.21 -14.80
N GLY A 313 -25.16 -26.27 -13.47
CA GLY A 313 -26.29 -26.87 -12.75
C GLY A 313 -26.72 -25.95 -11.61
N GLU A 314 -27.14 -26.51 -10.47
CA GLU A 314 -27.44 -25.66 -9.31
C GLU A 314 -26.18 -24.98 -8.77
N ASN A 315 -26.27 -23.67 -8.56
CA ASN A 315 -25.22 -22.89 -7.93
C ASN A 315 -24.95 -23.37 -6.50
N HIS A 316 -23.73 -23.16 -6.02
CA HIS A 316 -23.33 -23.51 -4.65
C HIS A 316 -22.37 -22.48 -4.06
N GLY A 317 -22.62 -22.06 -2.82
CA GLY A 317 -21.73 -21.16 -2.09
C GLY A 317 -20.60 -21.90 -1.38
N TYR A 318 -19.40 -21.34 -1.45
CA TYR A 318 -18.21 -21.85 -0.76
C TYR A 318 -17.43 -20.71 -0.11
N TYR A 319 -16.72 -21.02 0.96
CA TYR A 319 -15.73 -20.10 1.54
C TYR A 319 -14.40 -20.77 1.85
N ARG A 320 -13.36 -19.96 2.00
CA ARG A 320 -11.97 -20.36 2.28
C ARG A 320 -11.30 -19.37 3.18
N ILE A 321 -10.26 -19.83 3.89
CA ILE A 321 -9.60 -19.03 4.93
C ILE A 321 -8.11 -18.96 4.65
N GLY A 322 -7.61 -17.75 4.43
CA GLY A 322 -6.18 -17.43 4.45
C GLY A 322 -5.78 -17.06 5.88
N ARG A 323 -4.86 -17.81 6.47
CA ARG A 323 -4.57 -17.71 7.91
C ARG A 323 -3.49 -16.70 8.27
N ASP A 324 -3.74 -15.98 9.36
CA ASP A 324 -2.77 -15.10 10.02
C ASP A 324 -2.08 -14.15 9.04
N LEU A 325 -2.84 -13.23 8.47
CA LEU A 325 -2.32 -12.21 7.56
C LEU A 325 -1.15 -11.45 8.21
N ASP A 326 -0.07 -11.26 7.45
CA ASP A 326 0.97 -10.31 7.81
C ASP A 326 0.51 -8.86 7.55
N ALA A 327 1.34 -7.88 7.91
CA ALA A 327 1.08 -6.46 7.67
C ALA A 327 0.89 -6.10 6.20
N ASN A 328 1.31 -6.99 5.29
CA ASN A 328 1.17 -6.85 3.85
C ASN A 328 -0.05 -7.62 3.35
N GLY A 329 -0.90 -8.18 4.22
CA GLY A 329 -2.06 -8.97 3.83
C GLY A 329 -1.73 -10.33 3.21
N ASN A 330 -0.53 -10.89 3.40
CA ASN A 330 -0.23 -12.26 2.97
C ASN A 330 -0.53 -13.27 4.08
N PRO A 331 -1.29 -14.35 3.82
CA PRO A 331 -1.48 -15.46 4.74
C PRO A 331 -0.16 -16.14 5.11
N GLN A 332 0.16 -16.21 6.39
CA GLN A 332 1.39 -16.83 6.87
C GLN A 332 1.24 -18.33 7.15
N ASN A 333 0.01 -18.79 7.44
CA ASN A 333 -0.28 -20.18 7.77
C ASN A 333 -1.13 -20.88 6.70
N GLY A 334 -0.94 -20.45 5.45
CA GLY A 334 -1.54 -21.06 4.27
C GLY A 334 -3.04 -20.82 4.14
N TRP A 335 -3.65 -21.57 3.22
CA TRP A 335 -5.08 -21.51 2.90
C TRP A 335 -5.78 -22.80 3.30
N SER A 336 -7.01 -22.69 3.81
CA SER A 336 -7.89 -23.85 3.98
C SER A 336 -8.30 -24.46 2.64
N ASN A 337 -8.75 -25.71 2.68
CA ASN A 337 -9.56 -26.28 1.60
C ASN A 337 -10.87 -25.47 1.47
N PRO A 338 -11.51 -25.48 0.27
CA PRO A 338 -12.89 -25.04 0.10
C PRO A 338 -13.84 -25.66 1.12
N VAL A 339 -14.65 -24.82 1.77
CA VAL A 339 -15.71 -25.25 2.68
C VAL A 339 -17.07 -24.97 2.03
N PRO A 340 -17.86 -26.01 1.67
CA PRO A 340 -19.20 -25.82 1.14
C PRO A 340 -20.14 -25.28 2.20
N ILE A 341 -21.01 -24.34 1.83
CA ILE A 341 -22.09 -23.88 2.69
C ILE A 341 -23.24 -24.90 2.59
N PRO A 342 -23.57 -25.63 3.68
CA PRO A 342 -24.50 -26.74 3.62
C PRO A 342 -25.95 -26.29 3.45
N GLY A 343 -26.74 -27.06 2.71
CA GLY A 343 -28.15 -26.75 2.47
C GLY A 343 -28.33 -25.48 1.63
N TRP A 344 -27.44 -25.25 0.67
CA TRP A 344 -27.61 -24.20 -0.34
C TRP A 344 -28.94 -24.39 -1.08
N PHE A 345 -29.57 -23.27 -1.46
CA PHE A 345 -30.80 -23.27 -2.23
C PHE A 345 -30.78 -22.07 -3.17
N GLY A 346 -31.68 -22.10 -4.16
CA GLY A 346 -31.65 -21.18 -5.29
C GLY A 346 -30.75 -21.75 -6.37
N ALA A 347 -31.38 -22.32 -7.41
CA ALA A 347 -30.65 -22.95 -8.51
C ALA A 347 -29.78 -21.94 -9.25
N GLU A 348 -30.23 -20.68 -9.31
CA GLU A 348 -29.55 -19.55 -9.91
C GLU A 348 -29.40 -18.41 -8.90
N ASN A 349 -28.30 -17.67 -8.96
CA ASN A 349 -28.01 -16.55 -8.06
C ASN A 349 -27.48 -15.35 -8.86
N GLN A 350 -27.76 -14.13 -8.38
CA GLN A 350 -27.38 -12.88 -9.03
C GLN A 350 -26.67 -11.89 -8.08
N GLY A 351 -26.05 -12.43 -7.03
CA GLY A 351 -25.32 -11.66 -6.04
C GLY A 351 -25.29 -12.38 -4.70
N GLY A 352 -24.45 -11.89 -3.80
CA GLY A 352 -24.22 -12.46 -2.49
C GLY A 352 -23.05 -11.81 -1.80
N GLY A 353 -22.80 -12.22 -0.56
CA GLY A 353 -21.74 -11.64 0.24
C GLY A 353 -21.59 -12.31 1.59
N ILE A 354 -20.55 -11.93 2.32
CA ILE A 354 -20.31 -12.43 3.67
C ILE A 354 -19.97 -11.31 4.65
N ALA A 355 -20.39 -11.50 5.89
CA ALA A 355 -19.95 -10.68 7.01
C ALA A 355 -19.58 -11.58 8.18
N VAL A 356 -18.71 -11.09 9.06
CA VAL A 356 -18.34 -11.78 10.29
C VAL A 356 -18.61 -10.86 11.48
N ALA A 357 -19.29 -11.39 12.48
CA ALA A 357 -19.57 -10.68 13.73
C ALA A 357 -19.86 -11.66 14.86
N ASP A 358 -19.54 -11.30 16.11
CA ASP A 358 -20.01 -12.03 17.28
C ASP A 358 -21.42 -11.54 17.66
N LEU A 359 -22.45 -12.16 17.07
CA LEU A 359 -23.84 -11.69 17.21
C LEU A 359 -24.42 -11.98 18.60
N ASN A 360 -23.94 -13.03 19.27
CA ASN A 360 -24.44 -13.46 20.58
C ASN A 360 -23.54 -13.00 21.75
N ARG A 361 -22.42 -12.33 21.46
CA ARG A 361 -21.44 -11.79 22.40
C ARG A 361 -20.77 -12.83 23.28
N ASN A 362 -20.51 -14.03 22.75
CA ASN A 362 -19.84 -15.11 23.48
C ASN A 362 -18.31 -15.14 23.27
N GLY A 363 -17.76 -14.19 22.51
CA GLY A 363 -16.35 -14.09 22.17
C GLY A 363 -15.95 -14.91 20.94
N LYS A 364 -16.90 -15.47 20.19
CA LYS A 364 -16.64 -16.24 18.97
C LYS A 364 -17.31 -15.59 17.77
N PRO A 365 -16.61 -15.47 16.62
CA PRO A 365 -17.22 -14.93 15.42
C PRO A 365 -18.28 -15.88 14.85
N ASP A 366 -19.39 -15.32 14.38
CA ASP A 366 -20.38 -15.98 13.52
C ASP A 366 -20.13 -15.58 12.06
N LEU A 367 -20.36 -16.50 11.11
CA LEU A 367 -20.33 -16.21 9.67
C LEU A 367 -21.74 -15.95 9.16
N ILE A 368 -22.00 -14.75 8.65
CA ILE A 368 -23.24 -14.40 7.97
C ILE A 368 -22.99 -14.53 6.47
N VAL A 369 -23.80 -15.35 5.80
CA VAL A 369 -23.80 -15.52 4.34
C VAL A 369 -25.07 -14.93 3.78
N TYR A 370 -24.95 -14.12 2.74
CA TYR A 370 -26.02 -13.50 2.00
C TYR A 370 -25.98 -13.93 0.54
N HIS A 371 -27.14 -14.13 -0.08
CA HIS A 371 -27.26 -14.31 -1.52
C HIS A 371 -28.60 -13.80 -2.03
N ILE A 372 -28.63 -13.49 -3.32
CA ILE A 372 -29.81 -13.14 -4.09
C ILE A 372 -30.17 -14.36 -4.94
N ASP A 373 -31.29 -15.00 -4.60
CA ASP A 373 -31.91 -16.08 -5.38
C ASP A 373 -32.58 -15.50 -6.62
N ASN A 374 -32.38 -16.14 -7.77
CA ASN A 374 -32.99 -15.80 -9.06
C ASN A 374 -33.93 -16.92 -9.55
N PRO A 375 -35.12 -17.05 -8.94
CA PRO A 375 -36.12 -18.02 -9.38
C PRO A 375 -36.78 -17.58 -10.70
N SER A 376 -37.66 -18.42 -11.26
CA SER A 376 -38.56 -17.99 -12.33
C SER A 376 -39.53 -16.91 -11.83
N GLY A 377 -39.15 -15.64 -11.90
CA GLY A 377 -39.90 -14.52 -11.34
C GLY A 377 -38.97 -13.43 -10.82
N GLU A 378 -39.41 -12.73 -9.77
CA GLU A 378 -38.60 -11.70 -9.12
C GLU A 378 -37.55 -12.33 -8.20
N ASN A 379 -36.35 -11.76 -8.26
CA ASN A 379 -35.28 -12.05 -7.31
C ASN A 379 -35.71 -11.87 -5.86
N ARG A 380 -35.00 -12.56 -4.96
CA ARG A 380 -35.18 -12.43 -3.51
C ARG A 380 -33.86 -12.59 -2.78
N GLY A 381 -33.58 -11.66 -1.87
CA GLY A 381 -32.43 -11.76 -0.98
C GLY A 381 -32.71 -12.62 0.26
N TYR A 382 -31.71 -13.41 0.64
CA TYR A 382 -31.73 -14.24 1.84
C TYR A 382 -30.39 -14.17 2.56
N TYR A 383 -30.41 -14.34 3.88
CA TYR A 383 -29.18 -14.54 4.65
C TYR A 383 -29.28 -15.75 5.58
N ARG A 384 -28.11 -16.27 5.98
CA ARG A 384 -27.94 -17.42 6.87
C ARG A 384 -26.75 -17.21 7.78
N ILE A 385 -26.76 -17.87 8.92
CA ILE A 385 -25.74 -17.67 9.95
C ILE A 385 -25.15 -19.03 10.34
N GLY A 386 -23.85 -19.17 10.13
CA GLY A 386 -23.03 -20.24 10.67
C GLY A 386 -22.49 -19.82 12.04
N ARG A 387 -22.89 -20.56 13.09
CA ARG A 387 -22.66 -20.15 14.48
C ARG A 387 -21.32 -20.57 15.04
N ASP A 388 -20.69 -19.66 15.79
CA ASP A 388 -19.51 -19.88 16.61
C ASP A 388 -18.40 -20.59 15.84
N LEU A 389 -17.82 -19.91 14.84
CA LEU A 389 -16.74 -20.47 14.04
C LEU A 389 -15.59 -20.96 14.95
N ASP A 390 -15.12 -22.18 14.71
CA ASP A 390 -13.87 -22.65 15.32
C ASP A 390 -12.65 -22.01 14.63
N THR A 391 -11.46 -22.33 15.13
CA THR A 391 -10.20 -21.85 14.52
C THR A 391 -10.03 -22.33 13.09
N ASN A 392 -10.72 -23.39 12.67
CA ASN A 392 -10.73 -23.87 11.29
C ASN A 392 -11.78 -23.17 10.42
N GLY A 393 -12.60 -22.29 11.01
CA GLY A 393 -13.72 -21.59 10.38
C GLY A 393 -14.95 -22.46 10.17
N ASN A 394 -15.08 -23.57 10.89
CA ASN A 394 -16.28 -24.40 10.85
C ASN A 394 -17.28 -23.94 11.91
N PRO A 395 -18.55 -23.70 11.55
CA PRO A 395 -19.61 -23.45 12.52
C PRO A 395 -19.80 -24.60 13.51
N GLN A 396 -19.71 -24.31 14.81
CA GLN A 396 -19.85 -25.33 15.87
C GLN A 396 -21.30 -25.54 16.31
N ASN A 397 -22.16 -24.54 16.13
CA ASN A 397 -23.58 -24.61 16.49
C ASN A 397 -24.49 -24.66 15.25
N GLY A 398 -23.95 -25.18 14.14
CA GLY A 398 -24.67 -25.40 12.89
C GLY A 398 -25.01 -24.10 12.15
N TRP A 399 -25.85 -24.25 11.14
CA TRP A 399 -26.34 -23.17 10.29
C TRP A 399 -27.81 -22.89 10.58
N SER A 400 -28.18 -21.60 10.59
CA SER A 400 -29.58 -21.21 10.59
C SER A 400 -30.29 -21.66 9.31
N ASN A 401 -31.62 -21.74 9.39
CA ASN A 401 -32.45 -21.76 8.19
C ASN A 401 -32.23 -20.45 7.39
N PRO A 402 -32.46 -20.46 6.06
CA PRO A 402 -32.56 -19.25 5.26
C PRO A 402 -33.55 -18.25 5.84
N VAL A 403 -33.11 -17.01 6.02
CA VAL A 403 -33.96 -15.90 6.47
C VAL A 403 -34.23 -14.98 5.27
N PRO A 404 -35.48 -14.86 4.80
CA PRO A 404 -35.82 -13.95 3.71
C PRO A 404 -35.72 -12.50 4.16
N ILE A 405 -35.16 -11.65 3.30
CA ILE A 405 -35.18 -10.20 3.50
C ILE A 405 -36.56 -9.68 3.04
N PRO A 406 -37.40 -9.16 3.94
CA PRO A 406 -38.77 -8.78 3.61
C PRO A 406 -38.81 -7.53 2.73
N GLY A 407 -39.83 -7.44 1.88
CA GLY A 407 -40.02 -6.28 0.99
C GLY A 407 -38.86 -6.10 0.01
N TRP A 408 -38.36 -7.20 -0.54
CA TRP A 408 -37.37 -7.17 -1.61
C TRP A 408 -37.89 -6.35 -2.81
N PHE A 409 -36.98 -5.66 -3.50
CA PHE A 409 -37.29 -4.92 -4.72
C PHE A 409 -36.14 -5.13 -5.71
N GLY A 410 -36.40 -4.84 -6.98
CA GLY A 410 -35.52 -5.18 -8.09
C GLY A 410 -35.82 -6.58 -8.57
N ALA A 411 -36.38 -6.68 -9.78
CA ALA A 411 -36.75 -7.96 -10.38
C ALA A 411 -35.50 -8.75 -10.81
N GLU A 412 -34.44 -8.03 -11.20
CA GLU A 412 -33.14 -8.55 -11.60
C GLU A 412 -32.03 -7.78 -10.86
N ASN A 413 -30.91 -8.45 -10.61
CA ASN A 413 -29.78 -7.89 -9.89
C ASN A 413 -28.45 -8.23 -10.58
N GLN A 414 -27.41 -7.43 -10.31
CA GLN A 414 -26.06 -7.59 -10.88
C GLN A 414 -24.97 -7.59 -9.79
N GLY A 415 -25.34 -8.10 -8.63
CA GLY A 415 -24.46 -8.25 -7.48
C GLY A 415 -25.01 -7.69 -6.18
N GLY A 416 -24.28 -7.92 -5.10
CA GLY A 416 -24.65 -7.44 -3.78
C GLY A 416 -23.58 -7.69 -2.73
N GLY A 417 -23.87 -7.30 -1.50
CA GLY A 417 -22.94 -7.49 -0.38
C GLY A 417 -23.64 -7.34 0.95
N ILE A 418 -22.95 -7.69 2.03
CA ILE A 418 -23.50 -7.58 3.38
C ILE A 418 -22.44 -7.08 4.37
N ALA A 419 -22.85 -6.25 5.32
CA ALA A 419 -22.01 -5.79 6.42
C ALA A 419 -22.79 -5.84 7.74
N VAL A 420 -22.05 -5.90 8.85
CA VAL A 420 -22.60 -5.85 10.20
C VAL A 420 -21.89 -4.74 10.97
N ALA A 421 -22.66 -3.82 11.54
CA ALA A 421 -22.12 -2.73 12.37
C ALA A 421 -23.19 -2.18 13.31
N ASP A 422 -22.79 -1.65 14.46
CA ASP A 422 -23.69 -0.86 15.32
C ASP A 422 -23.73 0.59 14.82
N LEU A 423 -24.73 0.93 14.00
CA LEU A 423 -24.81 2.25 13.35
C LEU A 423 -25.29 3.36 14.29
N ASN A 424 -25.99 3.01 15.37
CA ASN A 424 -26.61 3.99 16.27
C ASN A 424 -25.96 4.04 17.66
N GLY A 425 -24.94 3.21 17.91
CA GLY A 425 -24.14 3.20 19.14
C GLY A 425 -24.88 2.63 20.35
N ASN A 426 -25.96 1.86 20.16
CA ASN A 426 -26.74 1.28 21.26
C ASN A 426 -26.17 -0.08 21.75
N GLY A 427 -25.07 -0.52 21.16
CA GLY A 427 -24.37 -1.77 21.40
C GLY A 427 -24.89 -2.95 20.57
N LYS A 428 -26.06 -2.85 19.93
CA LYS A 428 -26.64 -3.95 19.14
C LYS A 428 -26.21 -3.82 17.68
N PRO A 429 -25.71 -4.89 17.06
CA PRO A 429 -25.35 -4.84 15.65
C PRO A 429 -26.60 -4.67 14.77
N ASP A 430 -26.47 -3.85 13.73
CA ASP A 430 -27.39 -3.75 12.60
C ASP A 430 -26.86 -4.58 11.42
N LEU A 431 -27.76 -5.06 10.56
CA LEU A 431 -27.41 -5.76 9.31
C LEU A 431 -27.61 -4.81 8.13
N ILE A 432 -26.57 -4.58 7.35
CA ILE A 432 -26.61 -3.74 6.16
C ILE A 432 -26.51 -4.65 4.94
N VAL A 433 -27.54 -4.68 4.11
CA VAL A 433 -27.54 -5.44 2.85
C VAL A 433 -27.49 -4.48 1.68
N TYR A 434 -26.68 -4.82 0.69
CA TYR A 434 -26.46 -4.04 -0.51
C TYR A 434 -26.75 -4.89 -1.75
N HIS A 435 -27.31 -4.27 -2.77
CA HIS A 435 -27.44 -4.87 -4.09
C HIS A 435 -27.45 -3.82 -5.19
N ILE A 436 -27.13 -4.28 -6.39
CA ILE A 436 -27.22 -3.53 -7.64
C ILE A 436 -28.49 -4.00 -8.35
N ASP A 437 -29.46 -3.10 -8.49
CA ASP A 437 -30.71 -3.32 -9.23
C ASP A 437 -30.46 -3.14 -10.73
N ASN A 438 -30.99 -4.06 -11.54
CA ASN A 438 -31.00 -4.00 -13.00
C ASN A 438 -32.45 -3.86 -13.52
N PRO A 439 -32.97 -2.62 -13.66
CA PRO A 439 -34.35 -2.40 -14.06
C PRO A 439 -34.59 -2.52 -15.59
N GLY A 440 -33.67 -3.14 -16.35
CA GLY A 440 -33.70 -3.17 -17.82
C GLY A 440 -33.19 -1.88 -18.48
N GLY A 441 -32.39 -1.11 -17.74
CA GLY A 441 -31.73 0.13 -18.15
C GLY A 441 -30.47 0.32 -17.32
N GLU A 442 -30.08 1.57 -17.02
CA GLU A 442 -28.91 1.80 -16.15
C GLU A 442 -29.10 1.18 -14.77
N ASN A 443 -28.12 0.37 -14.39
CA ASN A 443 -28.03 -0.22 -13.06
C ASN A 443 -28.00 0.85 -11.97
N ARG A 444 -28.44 0.48 -10.75
CA ARG A 444 -28.42 1.37 -9.59
C ARG A 444 -28.14 0.60 -8.31
N GLY A 445 -27.21 1.08 -7.50
CA GLY A 445 -26.93 0.52 -6.18
C GLY A 445 -27.87 1.04 -5.09
N TYR A 446 -28.28 0.13 -4.21
CA TYR A 446 -29.09 0.43 -3.04
C TYR A 446 -28.61 -0.37 -1.84
N TYR A 447 -28.81 0.18 -0.64
CA TYR A 447 -28.64 -0.56 0.60
C TYR A 447 -29.86 -0.46 1.50
N ARG A 448 -29.99 -1.41 2.42
CA ARG A 448 -31.06 -1.50 3.41
C ARG A 448 -30.50 -1.95 4.75
N ILE A 449 -31.17 -1.54 5.82
CA ILE A 449 -30.69 -1.75 7.19
C ILE A 449 -31.75 -2.52 7.97
N GLY A 450 -31.39 -3.72 8.44
CA GLY A 450 -32.13 -4.50 9.41
C GLY A 450 -31.66 -4.13 10.82
N ARG A 451 -32.56 -3.55 11.63
CA ARG A 451 -32.20 -2.91 12.89
C ARG A 451 -32.12 -3.84 14.09
N ASP A 452 -31.11 -3.60 14.92
CA ASP A 452 -30.95 -4.17 16.25
C ASP A 452 -31.10 -5.70 16.26
N LEU A 453 -30.17 -6.39 15.61
CA LEU A 453 -30.17 -7.84 15.53
C LEU A 453 -30.27 -8.47 16.93
N ASP A 454 -31.18 -9.43 17.07
CA ASP A 454 -31.19 -10.31 18.25
C ASP A 454 -30.02 -11.32 18.20
N THR A 455 -29.87 -12.10 19.26
CA THR A 455 -28.83 -13.15 19.31
C THR A 455 -28.99 -14.19 18.22
N ASN A 456 -30.18 -14.35 17.64
CA ASN A 456 -30.47 -15.24 16.52
C ASN A 456 -30.17 -14.59 15.15
N GLY A 457 -29.78 -13.31 15.13
CA GLY A 457 -29.47 -12.54 13.93
C GLY A 457 -30.73 -12.06 13.19
N ASN A 458 -31.86 -11.92 13.88
CA ASN A 458 -33.08 -11.35 13.31
C ASN A 458 -33.21 -9.87 13.69
N PRO A 459 -33.46 -8.97 12.71
CA PRO A 459 -33.78 -7.57 12.99
C PRO A 459 -35.02 -7.43 13.89
N GLN A 460 -34.89 -6.70 14.99
CA GLN A 460 -35.98 -6.48 15.95
C GLN A 460 -36.78 -5.21 15.68
N ASN A 461 -36.16 -4.22 15.04
CA ASN A 461 -36.80 -2.94 14.73
C ASN A 461 -37.10 -2.77 13.23
N GLY A 462 -37.33 -3.90 12.56
CA GLY A 462 -37.69 -3.96 11.15
C GLY A 462 -36.55 -3.59 10.21
N TRP A 463 -36.92 -3.41 8.94
CA TRP A 463 -36.03 -3.05 7.85
C TRP A 463 -36.32 -1.63 7.38
N SER A 464 -35.27 -0.88 7.04
CA SER A 464 -35.43 0.39 6.34
C SER A 464 -36.08 0.18 4.96
N ASN A 465 -36.66 1.26 4.43
CA ASN A 465 -36.88 1.39 2.99
C ASN A 465 -35.53 1.29 2.25
N PRO A 466 -35.54 0.90 0.96
CA PRO A 466 -34.36 1.01 0.10
C PRO A 466 -33.75 2.42 0.12
N ILE A 467 -32.45 2.50 0.35
CA ILE A 467 -31.70 3.76 0.34
C ILE A 467 -30.83 3.78 -0.92
N PRO A 468 -31.10 4.69 -1.89
CA PRO A 468 -30.33 4.78 -3.11
C PRO A 468 -28.93 5.34 -2.86
N ILE A 469 -27.94 4.81 -3.55
CA ILE A 469 -26.60 5.40 -3.61
C ILE A 469 -26.63 6.52 -4.67
N PRO A 470 -26.49 7.80 -4.30
CA PRO A 470 -26.65 8.91 -5.22
C PRO A 470 -25.47 9.01 -6.19
N GLY A 471 -25.70 9.49 -7.40
CA GLY A 471 -24.64 9.65 -8.41
C GLY A 471 -24.01 8.33 -8.82
N TRP A 472 -24.83 7.28 -8.97
CA TRP A 472 -24.41 6.01 -9.54
C TRP A 472 -23.83 6.21 -10.94
N PHE A 473 -22.81 5.42 -11.28
CA PHE A 473 -22.19 5.40 -12.60
C PHE A 473 -21.89 3.95 -12.98
N GLY A 474 -21.62 3.72 -14.26
CA GLY A 474 -21.57 2.38 -14.83
C GLY A 474 -22.98 1.90 -15.16
N ALA A 475 -23.31 1.89 -16.45
CA ALA A 475 -24.62 1.48 -16.92
C ALA A 475 -24.87 -0.01 -16.65
N GLU A 476 -23.78 -0.80 -16.66
CA GLU A 476 -23.75 -2.24 -16.47
C GLU A 476 -22.71 -2.59 -15.41
N ASN A 477 -22.97 -3.62 -14.59
CA ASN A 477 -22.11 -4.03 -13.48
C ASN A 477 -22.02 -5.56 -13.43
N GLN A 478 -20.95 -6.07 -12.80
CA GLN A 478 -20.70 -7.52 -12.65
C GLN A 478 -20.20 -7.88 -11.24
N GLY A 479 -20.94 -7.42 -10.24
CA GLY A 479 -20.63 -7.65 -8.84
C GLY A 479 -20.45 -6.38 -8.02
N GLY A 480 -20.48 -6.56 -6.71
CA GLY A 480 -20.28 -5.47 -5.78
C GLY A 480 -20.12 -5.92 -4.34
N GLY A 481 -19.84 -4.98 -3.45
CA GLY A 481 -19.58 -5.28 -2.04
C GLY A 481 -19.83 -4.05 -1.18
N ILE A 482 -19.88 -4.28 0.14
CA ILE A 482 -20.11 -3.22 1.11
C ILE A 482 -19.31 -3.48 2.38
N ALA A 483 -18.74 -2.42 2.95
CA ALA A 483 -18.05 -2.47 4.23
C ALA A 483 -18.44 -1.25 5.09
N VAL A 484 -18.34 -1.40 6.40
CA VAL A 484 -18.57 -0.33 7.37
C VAL A 484 -17.37 -0.23 8.30
N ALA A 485 -16.78 0.96 8.40
CA ALA A 485 -15.65 1.23 9.28
C ALA A 485 -15.57 2.72 9.61
N ASP A 486 -15.01 3.10 10.76
CA ASP A 486 -14.64 4.48 11.04
C ASP A 486 -13.29 4.78 10.36
N LEU A 487 -13.30 5.45 9.21
CA LEU A 487 -12.09 5.63 8.41
C LEU A 487 -11.20 6.78 8.88
N ASN A 488 -11.75 7.76 9.60
CA ASN A 488 -11.02 8.95 10.03
C ASN A 488 -10.80 9.01 11.56
N GLY A 489 -11.25 7.99 12.29
CA GLY A 489 -11.07 7.87 13.74
C GLY A 489 -11.93 8.83 14.56
N ASN A 490 -13.03 9.35 14.00
CA ASN A 490 -13.90 10.31 14.68
C ASN A 490 -15.00 9.66 15.56
N GLY A 491 -15.05 8.33 15.59
CA GLY A 491 -16.02 7.53 16.32
C GLY A 491 -17.36 7.33 15.59
N LYS A 492 -17.47 7.74 14.32
CA LYS A 492 -18.66 7.52 13.49
C LYS A 492 -18.35 6.55 12.36
N PRO A 493 -19.24 5.58 12.08
CA PRO A 493 -19.03 4.66 10.97
C PRO A 493 -19.18 5.39 9.63
N ASP A 494 -18.28 5.10 8.69
CA ASP A 494 -18.40 5.41 7.26
C ASP A 494 -18.90 4.17 6.51
N LEU A 495 -19.61 4.37 5.40
CA LEU A 495 -20.04 3.31 4.48
C LEU A 495 -19.14 3.28 3.25
N ILE A 496 -18.58 2.12 2.94
CA ILE A 496 -17.82 1.91 1.71
C ILE A 496 -18.63 0.99 0.82
N VAL A 497 -18.94 1.44 -0.40
CA VAL A 497 -19.61 0.62 -1.42
C VAL A 497 -18.68 0.39 -2.58
N TYR A 498 -18.68 -0.83 -3.09
CA TYR A 498 -17.83 -1.29 -4.19
C TYR A 498 -18.69 -1.88 -5.30
N HIS A 499 -18.27 -1.67 -6.54
CA HIS A 499 -18.82 -2.37 -7.70
C HIS A 499 -17.78 -2.50 -8.80
N ILE A 500 -18.04 -3.44 -9.70
CA ILE A 500 -17.30 -3.60 -10.96
C ILE A 500 -18.15 -2.98 -12.07
N ASP A 501 -17.61 -1.98 -12.77
CA ASP A 501 -18.20 -1.40 -13.98
C ASP A 501 -17.87 -2.29 -15.19
N ASN A 502 -18.86 -2.54 -16.05
CA ASN A 502 -18.75 -3.36 -17.27
C ASN A 502 -19.21 -2.59 -18.51
N PRO A 503 -18.40 -1.65 -19.03
CA PRO A 503 -18.83 -0.76 -20.12
C PRO A 503 -18.85 -1.43 -21.53
N GLY A 504 -18.82 -2.77 -21.63
CA GLY A 504 -18.67 -3.50 -22.89
C GLY A 504 -17.23 -3.61 -23.40
N GLY A 505 -16.27 -3.29 -22.53
CA GLY A 505 -14.82 -3.41 -22.75
C GLY A 505 -14.16 -3.98 -21.49
N GLU A 506 -12.94 -3.53 -21.15
CA GLU A 506 -12.30 -3.96 -19.91
C GLU A 506 -13.09 -3.48 -18.69
N ASN A 507 -13.48 -4.44 -17.86
CA ASN A 507 -14.09 -4.16 -16.57
C ASN A 507 -13.15 -3.38 -15.66
N HIS A 508 -13.72 -2.57 -14.77
CA HIS A 508 -12.96 -1.80 -13.78
C HIS A 508 -13.69 -1.75 -12.44
N GLY A 509 -12.97 -2.07 -11.36
CA GLY A 509 -13.48 -1.94 -10.00
C GLY A 509 -13.40 -0.51 -9.49
N TYR A 510 -14.43 -0.09 -8.75
CA TYR A 510 -14.49 1.21 -8.10
C TYR A 510 -15.11 1.10 -6.71
N TYR A 511 -14.71 2.00 -5.82
CA TYR A 511 -15.36 2.18 -4.53
C TYR A 511 -15.74 3.64 -4.28
N ARG A 512 -16.67 3.83 -3.35
CA ARG A 512 -17.12 5.15 -2.88
C ARG A 512 -17.34 5.13 -1.38
N ILE A 513 -17.09 6.27 -0.75
CA ILE A 513 -17.20 6.44 0.70
C ILE A 513 -18.37 7.40 0.99
N GLY A 514 -19.36 6.90 1.72
CA GLY A 514 -20.41 7.70 2.37
C GLY A 514 -19.97 8.03 3.79
N ARG A 515 -19.69 9.31 4.04
CA ARG A 515 -19.03 9.76 5.28
C ARG A 515 -19.98 9.99 6.44
N ASP A 516 -19.54 9.64 7.65
CA ASP A 516 -20.18 9.89 8.94
C ASP A 516 -21.67 9.50 8.93
N LEU A 517 -21.98 8.21 8.90
CA LEU A 517 -23.37 7.74 8.90
C LEU A 517 -24.11 8.24 10.14
N ASP A 518 -25.33 8.75 9.95
CA ASP A 518 -26.25 9.00 11.05
C ASP A 518 -26.84 7.70 11.60
N ALA A 519 -27.61 7.81 12.69
CA ALA A 519 -28.31 6.67 13.28
C ALA A 519 -29.29 6.01 12.31
N ASN A 520 -29.74 6.68 11.25
CA ASN A 520 -30.60 6.13 10.20
C ASN A 520 -29.80 5.45 9.07
N GLY A 521 -28.46 5.50 9.12
CA GLY A 521 -27.54 4.96 8.14
C GLY A 521 -27.35 5.86 6.92
N ASN A 522 -27.68 7.15 6.99
CA ASN A 522 -27.47 8.09 5.91
C ASN A 522 -26.14 8.83 6.09
N PRO A 523 -25.28 8.91 5.05
CA PRO A 523 -24.06 9.73 5.08
C PRO A 523 -24.36 11.21 5.33
N GLN A 524 -23.68 11.82 6.31
CA GLN A 524 -23.89 13.23 6.67
C GLN A 524 -22.97 14.20 5.92
N ASN A 525 -21.79 13.75 5.49
CA ASN A 525 -20.86 14.58 4.70
C ASN A 525 -20.85 14.21 3.21
N GLY A 526 -21.95 13.61 2.74
CA GLY A 526 -22.13 13.20 1.35
C GLY A 526 -21.29 11.98 0.97
N TRP A 527 -21.21 11.76 -0.35
CA TRP A 527 -20.46 10.67 -0.95
C TRP A 527 -19.24 11.19 -1.68
N SER A 528 -18.14 10.43 -1.63
CA SER A 528 -17.00 10.68 -2.51
C SER A 528 -17.40 10.53 -3.99
N ASN A 529 -16.59 11.15 -4.86
CA ASN A 529 -16.52 10.72 -6.25
C ASN A 529 -16.12 9.24 -6.33
N PRO A 530 -16.44 8.54 -7.42
CA PRO A 530 -15.89 7.22 -7.69
C PRO A 530 -14.37 7.19 -7.60
N ILE A 531 -13.83 6.25 -6.82
CA ILE A 531 -12.40 6.04 -6.67
C ILE A 531 -12.05 4.74 -7.39
N PRO A 532 -11.23 4.78 -8.46
CA PRO A 532 -10.82 3.57 -9.16
C PRO A 532 -9.92 2.70 -8.29
N ILE A 533 -10.07 1.39 -8.40
CA ILE A 533 -9.17 0.45 -7.75
C ILE A 533 -7.83 0.46 -8.48
N SER A 534 -6.76 0.85 -7.77
CA SER A 534 -5.41 0.87 -8.34
C SER A 534 -4.94 -0.51 -8.81
N GLY A 535 -4.29 -0.54 -9.97
CA GLY A 535 -3.73 -1.73 -10.59
C GLY A 535 -4.77 -2.78 -11.02
N TRP A 536 -6.01 -2.36 -11.30
CA TRP A 536 -7.06 -3.24 -11.80
C TRP A 536 -6.62 -4.01 -13.05
N PHE A 537 -7.12 -5.24 -13.20
CA PHE A 537 -6.90 -6.09 -14.36
C PHE A 537 -8.06 -7.09 -14.48
N GLY A 538 -8.12 -7.77 -15.62
CA GLY A 538 -9.18 -8.71 -15.96
C GLY A 538 -10.20 -8.04 -16.87
N ALA A 539 -10.27 -8.51 -18.11
CA ALA A 539 -11.18 -7.94 -19.10
C ALA A 539 -12.64 -8.29 -18.76
N GLU A 540 -12.86 -9.48 -18.19
CA GLU A 540 -14.15 -9.96 -17.73
C GLU A 540 -14.03 -10.40 -16.26
N ASN A 541 -14.98 -9.99 -15.43
CA ASN A 541 -15.02 -10.33 -14.02
C ASN A 541 -16.38 -10.91 -13.65
N GLN A 542 -16.40 -11.76 -12.63
CA GLN A 542 -17.60 -12.52 -12.24
C GLN A 542 -17.88 -12.39 -10.74
N GLY A 543 -17.80 -11.15 -10.26
CA GLY A 543 -18.01 -10.82 -8.86
C GLY A 543 -16.77 -10.33 -8.13
N GLY A 544 -17.03 -9.79 -6.95
CA GLY A 544 -15.98 -9.28 -6.07
C GLY A 544 -16.56 -8.51 -4.91
N GLY A 545 -15.73 -8.24 -3.92
CA GLY A 545 -16.16 -7.59 -2.69
C GLY A 545 -15.03 -6.88 -1.98
N ILE A 546 -15.34 -6.31 -0.82
CA ILE A 546 -14.38 -5.51 -0.06
C ILE A 546 -14.48 -5.81 1.43
N ALA A 547 -13.35 -5.70 2.11
CA ALA A 547 -13.26 -5.67 3.56
C ALA A 547 -12.34 -4.54 4.01
N VAL A 548 -12.51 -4.09 5.25
CA VAL A 548 -11.68 -3.04 5.85
C VAL A 548 -11.06 -3.59 7.13
N ALA A 549 -9.75 -3.41 7.28
CA ALA A 549 -8.99 -3.82 8.47
C ALA A 549 -7.73 -2.97 8.63
N ASP A 550 -7.20 -2.85 9.84
CA ASP A 550 -5.85 -2.32 10.08
C ASP A 550 -4.87 -3.50 10.14
N LEU A 551 -4.19 -3.78 9.02
CA LEU A 551 -3.30 -4.95 8.89
C LEU A 551 -1.93 -4.69 9.51
N ASN A 552 -1.46 -3.44 9.47
CA ASN A 552 -0.11 -3.07 9.89
C ASN A 552 -0.04 -2.48 11.32
N GLY A 553 -1.19 -2.25 11.96
CA GLY A 553 -1.32 -1.79 13.34
C GLY A 553 -1.09 -0.28 13.52
N ASN A 554 -1.13 0.51 12.44
CA ASN A 554 -0.90 1.95 12.47
C ASN A 554 -2.16 2.77 12.82
N ARG A 555 -3.30 2.10 13.07
CA ARG A 555 -4.63 2.67 13.32
C ARG A 555 -5.23 3.43 12.15
N LYS A 556 -4.77 3.17 10.94
CA LYS A 556 -5.38 3.64 9.70
C LYS A 556 -5.93 2.44 8.94
N PRO A 557 -7.18 2.51 8.46
CA PRO A 557 -7.76 1.35 7.80
C PRO A 557 -7.16 1.09 6.41
N ASP A 558 -6.78 -0.16 6.16
CA ASP A 558 -6.50 -0.71 4.85
C ASP A 558 -7.80 -1.23 4.21
N LEU A 559 -7.94 -1.03 2.89
CA LEU A 559 -9.00 -1.63 2.09
C LEU A 559 -8.48 -2.89 1.40
N ILE A 560 -9.12 -4.02 1.71
CA ILE A 560 -8.88 -5.28 1.01
C ILE A 560 -9.94 -5.42 -0.07
N VAL A 561 -9.49 -5.58 -1.31
CA VAL A 561 -10.37 -5.64 -2.49
C VAL A 561 -10.21 -7.00 -3.12
N PHE A 562 -11.32 -7.72 -3.28
CA PHE A 562 -11.40 -9.03 -3.87
C PHE A 562 -12.17 -8.98 -5.19
N HIS A 563 -11.73 -9.76 -6.18
CA HIS A 563 -12.47 -9.95 -7.43
C HIS A 563 -12.14 -11.29 -8.06
N ILE A 564 -13.06 -11.77 -8.89
CA ILE A 564 -12.93 -12.98 -9.69
C ILE A 564 -12.72 -12.57 -11.14
N ASP A 565 -11.60 -13.00 -11.73
CA ASP A 565 -11.27 -12.77 -13.15
C ASP A 565 -11.66 -14.00 -13.99
N ASN A 566 -12.27 -13.77 -15.15
CA ASN A 566 -12.57 -14.79 -16.16
C ASN A 566 -11.70 -14.55 -17.42
N PRO A 567 -10.52 -15.21 -17.52
CA PRO A 567 -9.63 -15.03 -18.67
C PRO A 567 -10.03 -15.87 -19.91
N GLY A 568 -11.27 -16.35 -20.01
CA GLY A 568 -11.71 -17.29 -21.07
C GLY A 568 -11.31 -18.74 -20.79
N GLY A 569 -11.17 -19.09 -19.51
CA GLY A 569 -10.76 -20.40 -19.00
C GLY A 569 -11.27 -20.60 -17.57
N GLU A 570 -10.54 -21.33 -16.70
CA GLU A 570 -10.93 -21.39 -15.29
C GLU A 570 -10.76 -20.03 -14.63
N ASN A 571 -11.84 -19.57 -13.98
CA ASN A 571 -11.80 -18.37 -13.15
C ASN A 571 -10.71 -18.43 -12.08
N ARG A 572 -10.30 -17.25 -11.64
CA ARG A 572 -9.36 -17.11 -10.54
C ARG A 572 -9.78 -15.96 -9.63
N GLY A 573 -9.77 -16.25 -8.33
CA GLY A 573 -9.94 -15.24 -7.30
C GLY A 573 -8.63 -14.53 -6.98
N TYR A 574 -8.68 -13.21 -6.93
CA TYR A 574 -7.53 -12.38 -6.56
C TYR A 574 -7.95 -11.32 -5.55
N TYR A 575 -7.04 -11.00 -4.64
CA TYR A 575 -7.20 -9.87 -3.74
C TYR A 575 -5.98 -8.97 -3.69
N ARG A 576 -6.19 -7.74 -3.26
CA ARG A 576 -5.19 -6.69 -3.16
C ARG A 576 -5.47 -5.82 -1.93
N ILE A 577 -4.44 -5.13 -1.48
CA ILE A 577 -4.49 -4.23 -0.32
C ILE A 577 -4.24 -2.82 -0.84
N GLN A 578 -5.13 -1.88 -0.53
CA GLN A 578 -4.88 -0.46 -0.61
C GLN A 578 -4.70 0.05 0.82
N SER A 579 -3.48 0.45 1.16
CA SER A 579 -3.18 0.89 2.52
C SER A 579 -3.61 2.32 2.77
N ASP A 580 -3.97 2.59 4.04
CA ASP A 580 -4.28 3.93 4.55
C ASP A 580 -5.28 4.71 3.67
N ILE A 581 -6.47 4.17 3.40
CA ILE A 581 -7.40 4.75 2.40
C ILE A 581 -8.02 6.12 2.77
N VAL A 582 -7.67 6.71 3.92
CA VAL A 582 -8.16 8.01 4.40
C VAL A 582 -7.09 8.79 5.17
#